data_AF-A0A821LIR6-F1
#
_entry.id   AF-A0A821LIR6-F1
#
_cell.length_a   1.000
_cell.length_b   1.000
_cell.length_c   1.000
_cell.angle_alpha   90.00
_cell.angle_beta   90.00
_cell.angle_gamma   90.00
#
_symmetry.space_group_name_H-M   'P 1'
#
loop_
_entity.id
_entity.type
_entity.pdbx_description
1 polymer ?
#
loop_
_entity_poly.entity_id
_entity_poly.type
_entity_poly.pdbx_seq_one_letter_code
_entity_poly.pdbx_strand_id
1 'polypeptide(L)'
;RRERRAIEQYINELHEHCNFWQLHRIELYYLYKYASYHLISPATSVASESAFSTASYLLRKQRSRLTPENLSYSMFLKDKLSDEFSI
;
A
#
# COMPACT_ATOMS: atom_id res chain seq x y z
N ARG A 1 21.22 4.23 -6.87
CA ARG A 1 21.41 5.44 -6.00
C ARG A 1 20.63 6.65 -6.51
N ARG A 2 20.62 6.98 -7.81
CA ARG A 2 19.82 8.10 -8.37
C ARG A 2 18.31 7.84 -8.34
N GLU A 3 17.87 6.64 -8.73
CA GLU A 3 16.45 6.25 -8.75
C GLU A 3 15.81 6.25 -7.36
N ARG A 4 16.53 5.80 -6.32
CA ARG A 4 16.03 5.85 -4.94
C ARG A 4 15.71 7.27 -4.48
N ARG A 5 16.54 8.25 -4.85
CA ARG A 5 16.30 9.67 -4.51
C ARG A 5 15.07 10.24 -5.22
N ALA A 6 14.84 9.85 -6.48
CA ALA A 6 13.65 10.26 -7.22
C ALA A 6 12.37 9.68 -6.61
N ILE A 7 12.42 8.43 -6.14
CA ILE A 7 11.31 7.78 -5.44
C ILE A 7 11.05 8.47 -4.09
N GLU A 8 12.09 8.77 -3.32
CA GLU A 8 11.98 9.48 -2.03
C GLU A 8 11.40 10.89 -2.20
N GLN A 9 11.82 11.63 -3.24
CA GLN A 9 11.25 12.94 -3.57
C GLN A 9 9.77 12.84 -3.92
N TYR A 10 9.40 11.89 -4.78
CA TYR A 10 8.00 11.65 -5.15
C TYR A 10 7.13 11.27 -3.94
N ILE A 11 7.64 10.43 -3.04
CA ILE A 11 6.92 10.06 -1.80
C ILE A 11 6.71 11.29 -0.91
N ASN A 12 7.72 12.15 -0.77
CA ASN A 12 7.60 13.39 0.01
C ASN A 12 6.55 14.34 -0.60
N GLU A 13 6.55 14.52 -1.91
CA GLU A 13 5.55 15.32 -2.62
C GLU A 13 4.13 14.79 -2.37
N LEU A 14 3.92 13.47 -2.48
CA LEU A 14 2.63 12.85 -2.15
C LEU A 14 2.21 13.09 -0.70
N HIS A 15 3.16 13.04 0.24
CA HIS A 15 2.89 13.31 1.65
C HIS A 15 2.43 14.76 1.87
N GLU A 16 3.08 15.72 1.23
CA GLU A 16 2.70 17.13 1.25
C GLU A 16 1.30 17.35 0.64
N HIS A 17 1.00 16.70 -0.48
CA HIS A 17 -0.32 16.74 -1.09
C HIS A 17 -1.42 16.19 -0.17
N CYS A 18 -1.19 15.06 0.50
CA CYS A 18 -2.12 14.50 1.48
C CYS A 18 -2.33 15.45 2.68
N ASN A 19 -1.25 16.06 3.17
CA ASN A 19 -1.30 17.01 4.29
C ASN A 19 -2.12 18.26 3.95
N PHE A 20 -1.98 18.79 2.74
CA PHE A 20 -2.79 19.91 2.25
C PHE A 20 -4.29 19.61 2.37
N TRP A 21 -4.73 18.45 1.86
CA TRP A 21 -6.13 18.04 1.93
C TRP A 21 -6.61 17.85 3.38
N GLN A 22 -5.77 17.31 4.26
CA GLN A 22 -6.10 17.16 5.68
C GLN A 22 -6.29 18.50 6.39
N LEU A 23 -5.46 19.51 6.07
CA LEU A 23 -5.57 20.86 6.62
C LEU A 23 -6.88 21.54 6.20
N HIS A 24 -7.27 21.41 4.93
CA HIS A 24 -8.48 22.03 4.39
C HIS A 24 -9.74 21.15 4.48
N ARG A 25 -9.71 20.07 5.27
CA ARG A 25 -10.83 19.10 5.35
C ARG A 25 -12.17 19.73 5.76
N ILE A 26 -12.13 20.81 6.54
CA ILE A 26 -13.34 21.49 7.07
C ILE A 26 -13.85 22.50 6.03
N GLU A 27 -12.96 23.33 5.49
CA GLU A 27 -13.28 24.39 4.52
C GLU A 27 -13.69 23.82 3.16
N LEU A 28 -13.07 22.71 2.75
CA LEU A 28 -13.26 22.07 1.45
C LEU A 28 -13.81 20.65 1.59
N TYR A 29 -14.77 20.41 2.50
CA TYR A 29 -15.25 19.07 2.86
C TYR A 29 -15.59 18.15 1.67
N TYR A 30 -16.43 18.62 0.73
CA TYR A 30 -16.84 17.80 -0.41
C TYR A 30 -15.66 17.48 -1.33
N LEU A 31 -14.77 18.45 -1.55
CA LEU A 31 -13.60 18.29 -2.40
C LEU A 31 -12.56 17.38 -1.74
N TYR A 32 -12.34 17.55 -0.44
CA TYR A 32 -11.53 16.65 0.40
C TYR A 32 -12.03 15.20 0.30
N LYS A 33 -13.34 15.00 0.37
CA LYS A 33 -13.94 13.67 0.26
C LYS A 33 -13.59 13.02 -1.08
N TYR A 34 -13.70 13.73 -2.20
CA TYR A 34 -13.31 13.17 -3.50
C TYR A 34 -11.79 12.99 -3.64
N ALA A 35 -11.01 14.00 -3.24
CA ALA A 35 -9.56 13.96 -3.31
C ALA A 35 -8.97 12.78 -2.52
N SER A 36 -9.49 12.52 -1.31
CA SER A 36 -9.05 11.39 -0.49
C SER A 36 -9.33 10.04 -1.15
N TYR A 37 -10.48 9.84 -1.81
CA TYR A 37 -10.73 8.60 -2.57
C TYR A 37 -9.75 8.40 -3.73
N HIS A 38 -9.43 9.46 -4.46
CA HIS A 38 -8.55 9.36 -5.62
C HIS A 38 -7.06 9.25 -5.25
N LEU A 39 -6.62 9.96 -4.21
CA LEU A 39 -5.21 9.98 -3.79
C LEU A 39 -4.78 8.69 -3.08
N ILE A 40 -5.72 7.98 -2.44
CA ILE A 40 -5.44 6.69 -1.78
C ILE A 40 -5.32 5.56 -2.81
N SER A 41 -5.95 5.70 -3.98
CA SER A 41 -5.91 4.67 -5.01
C SER A 41 -4.51 4.62 -5.64
N PRO A 42 -3.79 3.49 -5.59
CA PRO A 42 -2.53 3.35 -6.31
C PRO A 42 -2.78 3.51 -7.81
N ALA A 43 -1.92 4.27 -8.48
CA ALA A 43 -2.03 4.51 -9.92
C ALA A 43 -1.72 3.26 -10.79
N THR A 44 -1.20 2.20 -10.19
CA THR A 44 -0.74 1.00 -10.91
C THR A 44 -1.16 -0.29 -10.21
N SER A 45 -1.29 -1.38 -10.97
CA SER A 45 -1.55 -2.73 -10.48
C SER A 45 -0.36 -3.39 -9.78
N VAL A 46 0.82 -2.75 -9.78
CA VAL A 46 2.07 -3.31 -9.27
C VAL A 46 1.94 -3.78 -7.82
N ALA A 47 1.21 -3.04 -6.99
CA ALA A 47 0.95 -3.43 -5.60
C ALA A 47 0.21 -4.78 -5.53
N SER A 48 -0.84 -4.95 -6.35
CA SER A 48 -1.59 -6.20 -6.44
C SER A 48 -0.75 -7.34 -7.04
N GLU A 49 0.02 -7.08 -8.08
CA GLU A 49 0.92 -8.07 -8.72
C GLU A 49 1.98 -8.58 -7.75
N SER A 50 2.54 -7.70 -6.92
CA SER A 50 3.48 -8.06 -5.85
C SER A 50 2.83 -8.97 -4.80
N ALA A 51 1.59 -8.64 -4.37
CA ALA A 51 0.82 -9.47 -3.45
C ALA A 51 0.53 -10.86 -4.06
N PHE A 52 0.07 -10.93 -5.31
CA PHE A 52 -0.20 -12.18 -6.01
C PHE A 52 1.06 -13.03 -6.24
N SER A 53 2.18 -12.39 -6.55
CA SER A 53 3.47 -13.08 -6.70
C SER A 53 3.90 -13.70 -5.37
N THR A 54 3.76 -12.95 -4.26
CA THR A 54 4.04 -13.46 -2.92
C THR A 54 3.13 -14.64 -2.57
N ALA A 55 1.84 -14.54 -2.89
CA ALA A 55 0.87 -15.60 -2.62
C ALA A 55 1.14 -16.88 -3.41
N SER A 56 1.42 -16.72 -4.70
CA SER A 56 1.83 -17.83 -5.57
C SER A 56 3.11 -18.49 -5.05
N TYR A 57 4.06 -17.69 -4.57
CA TYR A 57 5.29 -18.20 -3.99
C TYR A 57 5.06 -18.95 -2.68
N LEU A 58 4.24 -18.44 -1.76
CA LEU A 58 3.93 -19.13 -0.50
C LEU A 58 3.21 -20.46 -0.76
N LEU A 59 2.25 -20.47 -1.68
CA LEU A 59 1.54 -21.69 -2.10
C LEU A 59 2.50 -22.75 -2.68
N ARG A 60 3.47 -22.32 -3.50
CA ARG A 60 4.43 -23.24 -4.16
C ARG A 60 5.56 -23.70 -3.24
N LYS A 61 6.18 -22.77 -2.49
CA LYS A 61 7.42 -23.02 -1.74
C LYS A 61 7.19 -23.80 -0.45
N GLN A 62 6.12 -23.52 0.29
CA GLN A 62 5.86 -24.28 1.51
C GLN A 62 5.27 -25.66 1.21
N ARG A 63 4.80 -25.95 -0.02
CA ARG A 63 4.00 -27.14 -0.37
C ARG A 63 2.89 -27.43 0.65
N SER A 64 2.52 -26.42 1.41
CA SER A 64 1.48 -26.50 2.39
C SER A 64 0.20 -26.52 1.57
N ARG A 65 -0.63 -27.55 1.76
CA ARG A 65 -2.02 -27.56 1.27
C ARG A 65 -2.80 -26.52 2.08
N LEU A 66 -2.37 -25.25 2.01
CA LEU A 66 -3.07 -24.14 2.59
C LEU A 66 -4.39 -24.05 1.87
N THR A 67 -5.46 -24.10 2.65
CA THR A 67 -6.76 -23.67 2.16
C THR A 67 -6.66 -22.19 1.75
N PRO A 68 -7.48 -21.73 0.81
CA PRO A 68 -7.51 -20.32 0.40
C PRO A 68 -7.63 -19.36 1.60
N GLU A 69 -8.36 -19.77 2.63
CA GLU A 69 -8.56 -19.01 3.86
C GLU A 69 -7.26 -18.86 4.67
N ASN A 70 -6.49 -19.93 4.86
CA ASN A 70 -5.22 -19.86 5.60
C ASN A 70 -4.15 -19.08 4.83
N LEU A 71 -4.19 -19.11 3.49
CA LEU A 71 -3.32 -18.28 2.66
C LEU A 71 -3.65 -16.78 2.84
N SER A 72 -4.94 -16.43 2.88
CA SER A 72 -5.42 -15.08 3.18
C SER A 72 -4.90 -14.58 4.54
N TYR A 73 -5.05 -15.38 5.60
CA TYR A 73 -4.53 -15.00 6.93
C TYR A 73 -3.01 -14.83 6.93
N SER A 74 -2.28 -15.68 6.21
CA SER A 74 -0.82 -15.58 6.09
C SER A 74 -0.39 -14.31 5.35
N MET A 75 -1.13 -13.91 4.30
CA MET A 75 -0.90 -12.63 3.61
C MET A 75 -1.15 -11.44 4.51
N PHE A 76 -2.27 -11.46 5.23
CA PHE A 76 -2.65 -10.39 6.15
C PHE A 76 -1.61 -10.21 7.27
N LEU A 77 -1.19 -11.32 7.90
CA LEU A 77 -0.16 -11.28 8.95
C LEU A 77 1.18 -10.78 8.43
N LYS A 78 1.58 -11.18 7.21
CA LYS A 78 2.80 -10.69 6.57
C LYS A 78 2.77 -9.16 6.44
N ASP A 79 1.66 -8.61 5.95
CA ASP A 79 1.49 -7.18 5.72
C ASP A 79 1.55 -6.38 7.03
N LYS A 80 0.87 -6.86 8.08
CA LYS A 80 0.86 -6.20 9.39
C LYS A 80 2.18 -6.30 10.15
N LEU A 81 2.88 -7.42 10.06
CA LEU A 81 4.20 -7.57 10.68
C LEU A 81 5.25 -6.73 9.95
N SER A 82 5.17 -6.55 8.63
CA SER A 82 6.12 -5.67 7.93
C SER A 82 6.01 -4.20 8.32
N ASP A 83 4.81 -3.74 8.70
CA ASP A 83 4.60 -2.38 9.21
C ASP A 83 5.20 -2.20 10.62
N GLU A 84 5.13 -3.22 11.48
CA GLU A 84 5.56 -3.15 12.88
C GLU A 84 7.09 -3.16 13.05
N PHE A 85 7.83 -3.73 12.09
CA PHE A 85 9.31 -3.75 12.09
C PHE A 85 9.95 -2.66 11.21
N SER A 86 9.18 -1.71 10.67
CA SER A 86 9.69 -0.56 9.89
C SER A 86 9.94 0.70 10.74
N ILE A 87 10.09 0.57 12.06
CA ILE A 87 10.52 1.66 12.97
C ILE A 87 12.03 1.86 12.89
#